data_AF-A0A1Z2XSM0-F1
#
_entry.id   AF-A0A1Z2XSM0-F1
#
_cell.length_a   1.000
_cell.length_b   1.000
_cell.length_c   1.000
_cell.angle_alpha   90.00
_cell.angle_beta   90.00
_cell.angle_gamma   90.00
#
_symmetry.space_group_name_H-M   'P 1'
#
loop_
_entity.id
_entity.type
_entity.pdbx_description
1 polymer ?
#
loop_
_entity_poly.entity_id
_entity_poly.type
_entity_poly.pdbx_seq_one_letter_code
_entity_poly.pdbx_strand_id
1 'polypeptide(L)'
;MFNAKLINKSRESGTIPLPQDQSILCSAIASLGAKLWPEYIPMAGTADKVWGELIPNSEIGKHMMHLFPEEYTLDDANDMAHIVTQASDLIKNELEQNIIHDQYRNATELRADIHQMTYDAGTVSKTYYFPLTGKIWDNEYEEELPAGKRFLLGQEDEIRDSFSRYTHRDIDNMSAYYNDAGADKLLLADWGFEVLDDELYGKVDVRLTEPMTEEEENELREWIHGQNSDGLGEGYEQQEIPTDRGNLYVSFWDSGTGYFIRDSEEMDEYLGHSGLQFGGM
;
A
#
# COMPACT_ATOMS: atom_id res chain seq x y z
N MET A 1 -13.90 12.53 -14.35
CA MET A 1 -13.79 11.09 -14.09
C MET A 1 -14.67 10.34 -15.09
N PHE A 2 -15.15 9.16 -14.74
CA PHE A 2 -16.11 8.38 -15.51
C PHE A 2 -17.21 7.85 -14.59
N ASN A 3 -18.37 7.57 -15.17
CA ASN A 3 -19.46 6.86 -14.50
C ASN A 3 -19.40 5.39 -14.91
N ALA A 4 -19.78 4.49 -14.01
CA ALA A 4 -20.08 3.11 -14.34
C ALA A 4 -21.58 2.94 -14.61
N LYS A 5 -21.92 2.47 -15.80
CA LYS A 5 -23.28 2.02 -16.11
C LYS A 5 -23.33 0.51 -15.94
N LEU A 6 -24.02 0.05 -14.90
CA LEU A 6 -24.23 -1.36 -14.61
C LEU A 6 -25.51 -1.84 -15.28
N ILE A 7 -25.47 -3.04 -15.87
CA ILE A 7 -26.55 -3.60 -16.68
C ILE A 7 -26.76 -5.06 -16.27
N ASN A 8 -28.02 -5.48 -16.08
CA ASN A 8 -28.36 -6.88 -15.83
C ASN A 8 -28.85 -7.60 -17.10
N LYS A 9 -29.01 -8.92 -17.00
CA LYS A 9 -29.52 -9.76 -18.09
C LYS A 9 -30.89 -9.34 -18.65
N SER A 10 -31.73 -8.68 -17.84
CA SER A 10 -33.03 -8.16 -18.23
C SER A 10 -32.94 -6.80 -18.92
N ARG A 11 -31.73 -6.27 -19.14
CA ARG A 11 -31.42 -4.94 -19.68
C ARG A 11 -31.88 -3.78 -18.79
N GLU A 12 -32.15 -4.05 -17.52
CA GLU A 12 -32.26 -2.99 -16.51
C GLU A 12 -30.86 -2.45 -16.24
N SER A 13 -30.75 -1.14 -16.03
CA SER A 13 -29.46 -0.50 -15.81
C SER A 13 -29.52 0.60 -14.77
N GLY A 14 -28.43 0.77 -14.03
CA GLY A 14 -28.18 1.89 -13.14
C GLY A 14 -26.84 2.53 -13.47
N THR A 15 -26.74 3.85 -13.27
CA THR A 15 -25.49 4.58 -13.47
C THR A 15 -25.04 5.17 -12.14
N ILE A 16 -23.76 4.97 -11.81
CA ILE A 16 -23.12 5.51 -10.62
C ILE A 16 -21.85 6.28 -11.03
N PRO A 17 -21.56 7.45 -10.43
CA PRO A 17 -20.27 8.10 -10.62
C PRO A 17 -19.16 7.28 -9.93
N LEU A 18 -17.93 7.35 -10.42
CA LEU A 18 -16.75 6.78 -9.75
C LEU A 18 -15.76 7.91 -9.39
N PRO A 19 -15.01 7.78 -8.27
CA PRO A 19 -14.99 6.65 -7.32
C PRO A 19 -16.18 6.66 -6.33
N GLN A 20 -16.44 5.52 -5.67
CA GLN A 20 -17.43 5.34 -4.59
C GLN A 20 -16.94 4.34 -3.54
N ASP A 21 -17.51 4.43 -2.34
CA ASP A 21 -17.31 3.43 -1.28
C ASP A 21 -17.81 2.05 -1.69
N GLN A 22 -17.16 1.00 -1.17
CA GLN A 22 -17.50 -0.39 -1.47
C GLN A 22 -18.96 -0.73 -1.14
N SER A 23 -19.50 -0.13 -0.08
CA SER A 23 -20.90 -0.32 0.30
C SER A 23 -21.88 0.22 -0.75
N ILE A 24 -21.54 1.31 -1.42
CA ILE A 24 -22.33 1.94 -2.47
C ILE A 24 -22.25 1.10 -3.75
N LEU A 25 -21.04 0.64 -4.13
CA LEU A 25 -20.86 -0.26 -5.28
C LEU A 25 -21.65 -1.55 -5.11
N CYS A 26 -21.50 -2.23 -3.97
CA CYS A 26 -22.26 -3.45 -3.63
C CYS A 26 -23.77 -3.20 -3.65
N SER A 27 -24.23 -2.05 -3.12
CA SER A 27 -25.65 -1.70 -3.15
C SER A 27 -26.17 -1.48 -4.57
N ALA A 28 -25.38 -0.87 -5.45
CA ALA A 28 -25.73 -0.68 -6.85
C ALA A 28 -25.84 -2.02 -7.59
N ILE A 29 -24.90 -2.94 -7.39
CA ILE A 29 -24.94 -4.30 -7.95
C ILE A 29 -26.15 -5.08 -7.43
N ALA A 30 -26.42 -5.00 -6.12
CA ALA A 30 -27.56 -5.65 -5.48
C ALA A 30 -28.91 -5.14 -6.00
N SER A 31 -29.02 -3.85 -6.31
CA SER A 31 -30.22 -3.25 -6.88
C SER A 31 -30.59 -3.83 -8.25
N LEU A 32 -29.59 -4.39 -8.96
CA LEU A 32 -29.74 -5.07 -10.24
C LEU A 32 -29.94 -6.58 -10.11
N GLY A 33 -30.08 -7.09 -8.88
CA GLY A 33 -30.38 -8.49 -8.59
C GLY A 33 -29.16 -9.41 -8.51
N ALA A 34 -27.95 -8.86 -8.39
CA ALA A 34 -26.73 -9.65 -8.21
C ALA A 34 -26.12 -9.46 -6.82
N LYS A 35 -25.67 -10.57 -6.21
CA LYS A 35 -24.86 -10.56 -4.99
C LYS A 35 -23.43 -10.91 -5.37
N LEU A 36 -22.79 -10.00 -6.08
CA LEU A 36 -21.40 -10.13 -6.54
C LEU A 36 -20.61 -8.95 -5.99
N TRP A 37 -19.33 -9.19 -5.72
CA TRP A 37 -18.39 -8.13 -5.40
C TRP A 37 -18.01 -7.35 -6.67
N PRO A 38 -17.64 -6.07 -6.55
CA PRO A 38 -17.17 -5.25 -7.69
C PRO A 38 -16.02 -5.88 -8.47
N GLU A 39 -15.11 -6.60 -7.80
CA GLU A 39 -14.01 -7.38 -8.43
C GLU A 39 -14.49 -8.48 -9.39
N TYR A 40 -15.77 -8.87 -9.35
CA TYR A 40 -16.37 -9.85 -10.27
C TYR A 40 -17.31 -9.22 -11.31
N ILE A 41 -17.37 -7.89 -11.40
CA ILE A 41 -18.20 -7.20 -12.39
C ILE A 41 -17.31 -6.76 -13.56
N PRO A 42 -17.36 -7.45 -14.72
CA PRO A 42 -16.60 -7.02 -15.88
C PRO A 42 -17.18 -5.72 -16.45
N MET A 43 -16.29 -4.78 -16.77
CA MET A 43 -16.65 -3.47 -17.34
C MET A 43 -16.43 -3.41 -18.85
N ALA A 44 -15.96 -4.52 -19.44
CA ALA A 44 -15.92 -4.77 -20.87
C ALA A 44 -16.80 -5.99 -21.21
N GLY A 45 -17.56 -5.89 -22.30
CA GLY A 45 -18.36 -7.00 -22.81
C GLY A 45 -19.69 -7.23 -22.09
N THR A 46 -20.08 -8.49 -21.95
CA THR A 46 -21.36 -8.90 -21.32
C THR A 46 -21.15 -10.10 -20.41
N ALA A 47 -21.96 -10.23 -19.36
CA ALA A 47 -21.91 -11.35 -18.42
C ALA A 47 -23.31 -11.91 -18.10
N ASP A 48 -23.36 -13.06 -17.43
CA ASP A 48 -24.60 -13.81 -17.17
C ASP A 48 -25.55 -13.11 -16.17
N LYS A 49 -24.99 -12.33 -15.24
CA LYS A 49 -25.74 -11.68 -14.16
C LYS A 49 -25.78 -10.16 -14.34
N VAL A 50 -24.65 -9.51 -14.10
CA VAL A 50 -24.44 -8.07 -14.19
C VAL A 50 -23.08 -7.85 -14.83
N TRP A 51 -23.00 -6.86 -15.72
CA TRP A 51 -21.77 -6.33 -16.31
C TRP A 51 -21.88 -4.81 -16.37
N GLY A 52 -20.80 -4.11 -16.69
CA GLY A 52 -20.81 -2.67 -16.81
C GLY A 52 -20.23 -2.14 -18.11
N GLU A 53 -20.35 -0.82 -18.25
CA GLU A 53 -19.75 0.00 -19.29
C GLU A 53 -19.28 1.30 -18.62
N LEU A 54 -18.04 1.72 -18.89
CA LEU A 54 -17.55 3.02 -18.45
C LEU A 54 -17.99 4.13 -19.39
N ILE A 55 -18.48 5.22 -18.82
CA ILE A 55 -18.93 6.41 -19.53
C ILE A 55 -18.10 7.60 -19.04
N PRO A 56 -17.17 8.15 -19.84
CA PRO A 56 -16.36 9.27 -19.41
C PRO A 56 -17.22 10.52 -19.26
N ASN A 57 -17.05 11.22 -18.15
CA ASN A 57 -17.77 12.46 -17.84
C ASN A 57 -16.86 13.70 -17.75
N SER A 58 -15.54 13.51 -17.97
CA SER A 58 -14.55 14.59 -18.12
C SER A 58 -13.47 14.19 -19.14
N GLU A 59 -12.64 15.14 -19.57
CA GLU A 59 -11.48 14.85 -20.44
C GLU A 59 -10.52 13.86 -19.78
N ILE A 60 -10.13 14.10 -18.53
CA ILE A 60 -9.31 13.15 -17.73
C ILE A 60 -9.89 11.73 -17.80
N GLY A 61 -11.21 11.58 -17.60
CA GLY A 61 -11.85 10.27 -17.64
C GLY A 61 -11.78 9.58 -19.00
N LYS A 62 -11.78 10.33 -20.11
CA LYS A 62 -11.62 9.75 -21.45
C LYS A 62 -10.23 9.14 -21.61
N HIS A 63 -9.19 9.86 -21.18
CA HIS A 63 -7.81 9.40 -21.28
C HIS A 63 -7.53 8.23 -20.34
N MET A 64 -8.04 8.27 -19.11
CA MET A 64 -7.92 7.16 -18.15
C MET A 64 -8.52 5.86 -18.67
N MET A 65 -9.62 5.90 -19.45
CA MET A 65 -10.21 4.68 -20.01
C MET A 65 -9.25 3.88 -20.91
N HIS A 66 -8.25 4.52 -21.50
CA HIS A 66 -7.24 3.85 -22.32
C HIS A 66 -6.18 3.09 -21.51
N LEU A 67 -6.13 3.30 -20.19
CA LEU A 67 -5.15 2.67 -19.30
C LEU A 67 -5.61 1.31 -18.76
N PHE A 68 -6.89 0.97 -18.92
CA PHE A 68 -7.43 -0.31 -18.48
C PHE A 68 -7.03 -1.44 -19.44
N PRO A 69 -6.70 -2.64 -18.92
CA PRO A 69 -6.53 -3.83 -19.74
C PRO A 69 -7.86 -4.25 -20.40
N GLU A 70 -7.82 -5.20 -21.33
CA GLU A 70 -9.03 -5.70 -22.00
C GLU A 70 -10.06 -6.29 -21.02
N GLU A 71 -9.58 -6.97 -19.98
CA GLU A 71 -10.38 -7.57 -18.91
C GLU A 71 -10.23 -6.75 -17.62
N TYR A 72 -10.98 -5.66 -17.50
CA TYR A 72 -11.03 -4.84 -16.30
C TYR A 72 -12.40 -4.89 -15.63
N THR A 73 -12.37 -4.73 -14.31
CA THR A 73 -13.53 -4.88 -13.42
C THR A 73 -14.04 -3.53 -12.93
N LEU A 74 -15.19 -3.54 -12.25
CA LEU A 74 -15.72 -2.34 -11.61
C LEU A 74 -14.79 -1.84 -10.51
N ASP A 75 -14.13 -2.76 -9.80
CA ASP A 75 -13.14 -2.47 -8.76
C ASP A 75 -11.93 -1.77 -9.37
N ASP A 76 -11.33 -2.33 -10.43
CA ASP A 76 -10.17 -1.72 -11.12
C ASP A 76 -10.46 -0.27 -11.55
N ALA A 77 -11.67 -0.05 -12.08
CA ALA A 77 -12.12 1.27 -12.51
C ALA A 77 -12.34 2.22 -11.34
N ASN A 78 -12.93 1.73 -10.25
CA ASN A 78 -13.15 2.50 -9.04
C ASN A 78 -11.84 2.91 -8.38
N ASP A 79 -10.88 1.98 -8.28
CA ASP A 79 -9.59 2.20 -7.64
C ASP A 79 -8.75 3.20 -8.43
N MET A 80 -8.71 3.06 -9.76
CA MET A 80 -8.02 4.04 -10.60
C MET A 80 -8.68 5.42 -10.48
N ALA A 81 -10.01 5.47 -10.39
CA ALA A 81 -10.71 6.72 -10.17
C ALA A 81 -10.40 7.34 -8.80
N HIS A 82 -10.25 6.50 -7.77
CA HIS A 82 -9.92 6.88 -6.41
C HIS A 82 -8.52 7.50 -6.31
N ILE A 83 -7.48 6.79 -6.76
CA ILE A 83 -6.10 7.28 -6.66
C ILE A 83 -5.87 8.62 -7.36
N VAL A 84 -6.52 8.85 -8.51
CA VAL A 84 -6.39 10.13 -9.25
C VAL A 84 -7.15 11.24 -8.52
N THR A 85 -8.30 10.92 -7.91
CA THR A 85 -9.12 11.89 -7.20
C THR A 85 -8.49 12.30 -5.86
N GLN A 86 -7.87 11.35 -5.16
CA GLN A 86 -7.22 11.55 -3.87
C GLN A 86 -5.75 12.01 -3.96
N ALA A 87 -5.18 12.07 -5.16
CA ALA A 87 -3.82 12.56 -5.36
C ALA A 87 -3.62 13.94 -4.69
N SER A 88 -2.45 14.11 -4.06
CA SER A 88 -2.09 15.34 -3.35
C SER A 88 -2.28 16.59 -4.22
N ASP A 89 -2.81 17.66 -3.62
CA ASP A 89 -2.99 18.96 -4.29
C ASP A 89 -1.66 19.51 -4.85
N LEU A 90 -0.52 19.07 -4.30
CA LEU A 90 0.82 19.45 -4.77
C LEU A 90 1.13 18.92 -6.17
N ILE A 91 0.61 17.75 -6.52
CA ILE A 91 0.91 17.07 -7.80
C ILE A 91 -0.25 17.11 -8.79
N LYS A 92 -1.46 17.43 -8.30
CA LYS A 92 -2.72 17.29 -9.03
C LYS A 92 -2.70 17.92 -10.42
N ASN A 93 -2.22 19.16 -10.53
CA ASN A 93 -2.19 19.85 -11.82
C ASN A 93 -1.29 19.14 -12.85
N GLU A 94 -0.11 18.70 -12.43
CA GLU A 94 0.83 18.01 -13.31
C GLU A 94 0.33 16.60 -13.65
N LEU A 95 -0.23 15.88 -12.67
CA LEU A 95 -0.86 14.58 -12.87
C LEU A 95 -1.98 14.67 -13.91
N GLU A 96 -2.87 15.66 -13.80
CA GLU A 96 -3.95 15.87 -14.75
C GLU A 96 -3.42 16.15 -16.17
N GLN A 97 -2.34 16.92 -16.31
CA GLN A 97 -1.70 17.15 -17.62
C GLN A 97 -1.10 15.86 -18.19
N ASN A 98 -0.41 15.06 -17.37
CA ASN A 98 0.17 13.79 -17.80
C ASN A 98 -0.90 12.83 -18.29
N ILE A 99 -2.05 12.76 -17.60
CA ILE A 99 -3.20 11.95 -18.03
C ILE A 99 -3.77 12.47 -19.35
N ILE A 100 -4.05 13.76 -19.48
CA ILE A 100 -4.64 14.36 -20.69
C ILE A 100 -3.73 14.25 -21.91
N HIS A 101 -2.42 14.17 -21.69
CA HIS A 101 -1.42 14.01 -22.76
C HIS A 101 -0.98 12.55 -22.99
N ASP A 102 -1.75 11.56 -22.51
CA ASP A 102 -1.52 10.13 -22.73
C ASP A 102 -0.08 9.69 -22.38
N GLN A 103 0.48 10.22 -21.28
CA GLN A 103 1.85 9.91 -20.87
C GLN A 103 2.00 8.51 -20.26
N TYR A 104 0.89 7.85 -19.90
CA TYR A 104 0.88 6.51 -19.30
C TYR A 104 0.36 5.47 -20.28
N ARG A 105 0.94 4.27 -20.24
CA ARG A 105 0.51 3.13 -21.07
C ARG A 105 -0.50 2.23 -20.37
N ASN A 106 -0.50 2.22 -19.04
CA ASN A 106 -1.33 1.34 -18.22
C ASN A 106 -1.49 1.90 -16.80
N ALA A 107 -2.38 1.28 -16.01
CA ALA A 107 -2.66 1.67 -14.62
C ALA A 107 -1.44 1.56 -13.69
N THR A 108 -0.53 0.61 -13.93
CA THR A 108 0.67 0.41 -13.10
C THR A 108 1.64 1.59 -13.26
N GLU A 109 1.87 2.04 -14.49
CA GLU A 109 2.70 3.23 -14.75
C GLU A 109 2.10 4.48 -14.11
N LEU A 110 0.77 4.68 -14.22
CA LEU A 110 0.08 5.79 -13.56
C LEU A 110 0.26 5.77 -12.04
N ARG A 111 0.06 4.61 -11.40
CA ARG A 111 0.23 4.46 -9.93
C ARG A 111 1.65 4.76 -9.48
N ALA A 112 2.63 4.22 -10.21
CA ALA A 112 4.04 4.45 -9.92
C ALA A 112 4.40 5.94 -10.04
N ASP A 113 3.89 6.64 -11.07
CA ASP A 113 4.17 8.06 -11.25
C ASP A 113 3.47 8.93 -10.20
N ILE A 114 2.23 8.61 -9.80
CA ILE A 114 1.56 9.31 -8.69
C ILE A 114 2.40 9.22 -7.41
N HIS A 115 2.91 8.03 -7.09
CA HIS A 115 3.79 7.83 -5.95
C HIS A 115 5.09 8.65 -6.09
N GLN A 116 5.77 8.54 -7.23
CA GLN A 116 7.02 9.26 -7.50
C GLN A 116 6.85 10.78 -7.46
N MET A 117 5.82 11.33 -8.09
CA MET A 117 5.51 12.76 -8.05
C MET A 117 5.22 13.23 -6.62
N THR A 118 4.49 12.43 -5.84
CA THR A 118 4.20 12.74 -4.42
C THR A 118 5.48 12.72 -3.60
N TYR A 119 6.37 11.76 -3.88
CA TYR A 119 7.70 11.72 -3.28
C TYR A 119 8.50 12.98 -3.64
N ASP A 120 8.56 13.34 -4.92
CA ASP A 120 9.33 14.50 -5.40
C ASP A 120 8.79 15.84 -4.87
N ALA A 121 7.50 15.91 -4.55
CA ALA A 121 6.86 17.10 -3.96
C ALA A 121 7.26 17.34 -2.49
N GLY A 122 7.71 16.32 -1.77
CA GLY A 122 8.21 16.49 -0.40
C GLY A 122 9.54 17.23 -0.36
N THR A 123 9.95 17.68 0.82
CA THR A 123 11.26 18.31 1.04
C THR A 123 12.12 17.57 2.05
N VAL A 124 11.50 16.80 2.94
CA VAL A 124 12.17 16.04 4.00
C VAL A 124 11.88 14.56 3.82
N SER A 125 12.90 13.73 4.01
CA SER A 125 12.79 12.27 4.04
C SER A 125 13.34 11.79 5.37
N LYS A 126 12.67 10.83 5.99
CA LYS A 126 13.10 10.20 7.24
C LYS A 126 12.76 8.72 7.16
N THR A 127 13.60 7.87 7.75
CA THR A 127 13.38 6.43 7.81
C THR A 127 13.31 6.02 9.27
N TYR A 128 12.35 5.16 9.59
CA TYR A 128 12.24 4.51 10.88
C TYR A 128 12.44 3.01 10.73
N TYR A 129 13.22 2.40 11.63
CA TYR A 129 13.56 0.98 11.64
C TYR A 129 12.98 0.30 12.87
N PHE A 130 12.54 -0.94 12.70
CA PHE A 130 12.03 -1.79 13.77
C PHE A 130 12.51 -3.24 13.58
N PRO A 131 12.74 -3.99 14.67
CA PRO A 131 13.18 -5.37 14.59
C PRO A 131 12.04 -6.27 14.08
N LEU A 132 12.41 -7.29 13.31
CA LEU A 132 11.49 -8.35 12.90
C LEU A 132 11.63 -9.56 13.81
N THR A 133 10.51 -10.26 14.02
CA THR A 133 10.53 -11.63 14.54
C THR A 133 9.90 -12.57 13.53
N GLY A 134 10.14 -13.86 13.69
CA GLY A 134 9.48 -14.85 12.85
C GLY A 134 9.27 -16.16 13.58
N LYS A 135 8.30 -16.90 13.08
CA LYS A 135 7.88 -18.19 13.59
C LYS A 135 7.74 -19.15 12.43
N ILE A 136 8.19 -20.38 12.62
CA ILE A 136 8.05 -21.46 11.65
C ILE A 136 7.03 -22.42 12.23
N TRP A 137 5.96 -22.66 11.48
CA TRP A 137 5.05 -23.77 11.75
C TRP A 137 5.63 -25.05 11.15
N ASP A 138 6.06 -25.96 12.02
CA ASP A 138 6.56 -27.27 11.63
C ASP A 138 5.39 -28.25 11.49
N ASN A 139 5.11 -28.66 10.26
CA ASN A 139 4.02 -29.60 9.97
C ASN A 139 4.31 -31.04 10.43
N GLU A 140 5.58 -31.42 10.64
CA GLU A 140 5.95 -32.76 11.11
C GLU A 140 5.74 -32.89 12.62
N TYR A 141 6.07 -31.84 13.38
CA TYR A 141 5.96 -31.83 14.84
C TYR A 141 4.71 -31.10 15.36
N GLU A 142 3.92 -30.49 14.47
CA GLU A 142 2.72 -29.70 14.78
C GLU A 142 2.99 -28.63 15.86
N GLU A 143 4.16 -27.98 15.78
CA GLU A 143 4.61 -26.98 16.75
C GLU A 143 5.13 -25.71 16.07
N GLU A 144 5.07 -24.60 16.82
CA GLU A 144 5.59 -23.31 16.42
C GLU A 144 7.01 -23.12 16.99
N LEU A 145 7.98 -22.89 16.12
CA LEU A 145 9.38 -22.68 16.48
C LEU A 145 9.82 -21.27 16.11
N PRO A 146 10.62 -20.58 16.96
CA PRO A 146 11.14 -19.27 16.63
C PRO A 146 12.12 -19.34 15.44
N ALA A 147 11.89 -18.50 14.43
CA ALA A 147 12.83 -18.28 13.35
C ALA A 147 13.95 -17.35 13.85
N GLY A 148 15.20 -17.83 13.77
CA GLY A 148 16.35 -17.00 14.11
C GLY A 148 16.56 -15.87 13.09
N LYS A 149 17.14 -14.75 13.53
CA LYS A 149 17.43 -13.57 12.69
C LYS A 149 18.19 -13.90 11.40
N ARG A 150 19.19 -14.79 11.47
CA ARG A 150 19.95 -15.25 10.28
C ARG A 150 19.09 -16.04 9.29
N PHE A 151 18.06 -16.74 9.78
CA PHE A 151 17.11 -17.43 8.91
C PHE A 151 16.22 -16.41 8.18
N LEU A 152 15.70 -15.40 8.88
CA LEU A 152 14.95 -14.30 8.27
C LEU A 152 15.75 -13.59 7.18
N LEU A 153 17.02 -13.26 7.46
CA LEU A 153 17.91 -12.67 6.45
C LEU A 153 18.04 -13.58 5.22
N GLY A 154 18.15 -14.89 5.41
CA GLY A 154 18.22 -15.86 4.31
C GLY A 154 16.92 -16.01 3.52
N GLN A 155 15.82 -15.41 3.97
CA GLN A 155 14.50 -15.40 3.32
C GLN A 155 14.09 -13.98 2.90
N GLU A 156 15.03 -13.04 2.81
CA GLU A 156 14.75 -11.63 2.50
C GLU A 156 13.90 -11.47 1.23
N ASP A 157 14.29 -12.12 0.14
CA ASP A 157 13.59 -12.01 -1.15
C ASP A 157 12.15 -12.52 -1.02
N GLU A 158 11.95 -13.68 -0.38
CA GLU A 158 10.63 -14.27 -0.17
C GLU A 158 9.75 -13.42 0.75
N ILE A 159 10.34 -12.77 1.77
CA ILE A 159 9.66 -11.83 2.66
C ILE A 159 9.22 -10.58 1.89
N ARG A 160 10.11 -9.99 1.07
CA ARG A 160 9.78 -8.82 0.24
C ARG A 160 8.68 -9.15 -0.76
N ASP A 161 8.80 -10.28 -1.45
CA ASP A 161 7.80 -10.73 -2.42
C ASP A 161 6.45 -11.03 -1.78
N SER A 162 6.45 -11.66 -0.60
CA SER A 162 5.22 -11.95 0.15
C SER A 162 4.54 -10.66 0.59
N PHE A 163 5.30 -9.73 1.16
CA PHE A 163 4.77 -8.43 1.59
C PHE A 163 4.22 -7.62 0.42
N SER A 164 4.92 -7.60 -0.72
CA SER A 164 4.44 -6.93 -1.93
C SER A 164 3.12 -7.53 -2.42
N ARG A 165 2.94 -8.85 -2.38
CA ARG A 165 1.66 -9.49 -2.72
C ARG A 165 0.54 -9.14 -1.74
N TYR A 166 0.88 -9.08 -0.45
CA TYR A 166 -0.07 -8.73 0.61
C TYR A 166 -0.60 -7.30 0.45
N THR A 167 0.28 -6.34 0.19
CA THR A 167 -0.08 -4.91 0.09
C THR A 167 -0.46 -4.45 -1.32
N HIS A 168 -0.31 -5.29 -2.35
CA HIS A 168 -0.61 -4.91 -3.75
C HIS A 168 -2.03 -4.36 -3.97
N ARG A 169 -2.99 -4.78 -3.13
CA ARG A 169 -4.39 -4.34 -3.22
C ARG A 169 -4.71 -3.11 -2.38
N ASP A 170 -3.77 -2.62 -1.59
CA ASP A 170 -3.96 -1.37 -0.85
C ASP A 170 -3.93 -0.21 -1.84
N ILE A 171 -5.10 0.39 -2.02
CA ILE A 171 -5.32 1.43 -3.03
C ILE A 171 -4.63 2.73 -2.61
N ASP A 172 -4.64 3.00 -1.30
CA ASP A 172 -4.09 4.20 -0.69
C ASP A 172 -2.72 3.91 -0.08
N ASN A 173 -1.82 4.91 -0.11
CA ASN A 173 -0.61 4.85 0.69
C ASN A 173 -0.95 4.85 2.18
N MET A 174 -0.11 4.23 3.01
CA MET A 174 -0.36 4.17 4.46
C MET A 174 -0.49 5.54 5.11
N SER A 175 0.10 6.59 4.53
CA SER A 175 -0.08 7.98 4.98
C SER A 175 -1.55 8.42 5.05
N ALA A 176 -2.43 7.87 4.20
CA ALA A 176 -3.86 8.19 4.21
C ALA A 176 -4.59 7.75 5.49
N TYR A 177 -4.01 6.82 6.25
CA TYR A 177 -4.57 6.34 7.52
C TYR A 177 -4.02 7.07 8.74
N TYR A 178 -3.09 8.01 8.56
CA TYR A 178 -2.55 8.85 9.63
C TYR A 178 -3.39 10.13 9.77
N ASN A 179 -4.00 10.33 10.95
CA ASN A 179 -4.92 11.44 11.20
C ASN A 179 -4.56 12.25 12.45
N ASP A 180 -3.38 12.01 13.02
CA ASP A 180 -2.91 12.66 14.24
C ASP A 180 -2.06 13.91 13.93
N ALA A 181 -1.33 14.42 14.92
CA ALA A 181 -0.56 15.65 14.77
C ALA A 181 0.50 15.53 13.66
N GLY A 182 0.56 16.52 12.76
CA GLY A 182 1.48 16.51 11.62
C GLY A 182 1.01 15.72 10.40
N ALA A 183 -0.23 15.22 10.39
CA ALA A 183 -0.81 14.52 9.23
C ALA A 183 -0.83 15.38 7.95
N ASP A 184 -0.99 16.70 8.08
CA ASP A 184 -0.90 17.66 6.97
C ASP A 184 0.51 17.77 6.36
N LYS A 185 1.54 17.29 7.07
CA LYS A 185 2.93 17.25 6.60
C LYS A 185 3.29 15.92 5.96
N LEU A 186 2.61 14.83 6.30
CA LEU A 186 2.93 13.48 5.84
C LEU A 186 2.37 13.24 4.43
N LEU A 187 3.27 13.09 3.46
CA LEU A 187 2.89 12.79 2.07
C LEU A 187 2.85 11.28 1.81
N LEU A 188 3.89 10.56 2.25
CA LEU A 188 4.03 9.12 2.05
C LEU A 188 4.55 8.48 3.33
N ALA A 189 4.12 7.24 3.56
CA ALA A 189 4.69 6.33 4.54
C ALA A 189 4.75 4.93 3.91
N ASP A 190 5.94 4.50 3.51
CA ASP A 190 6.15 3.26 2.79
C ASP A 190 6.81 2.22 3.69
N TRP A 191 6.07 1.17 4.03
CA TRP A 191 6.61 0.04 4.75
C TRP A 191 7.48 -0.81 3.82
N GLY A 192 8.57 -1.33 4.37
CA GLY A 192 9.45 -2.23 3.65
C GLY A 192 10.47 -2.88 4.57
N PHE A 193 11.57 -3.31 3.97
CA PHE A 193 12.63 -4.00 4.68
C PHE A 193 14.01 -3.49 4.26
N GLU A 194 14.98 -3.61 5.15
CA GLU A 194 16.37 -3.22 4.89
C GLU A 194 17.33 -4.09 5.69
N VAL A 195 18.44 -4.50 5.07
CA VAL A 195 19.50 -5.25 5.73
C VAL A 195 20.52 -4.28 6.28
N LEU A 196 20.72 -4.31 7.59
CA LEU A 196 21.73 -3.52 8.31
C LEU A 196 22.59 -4.47 9.13
N ASP A 197 23.92 -4.42 8.97
CA ASP A 197 24.89 -5.27 9.68
C ASP A 197 24.53 -6.77 9.76
N ASP A 198 24.23 -7.38 8.60
CA ASP A 198 23.86 -8.79 8.47
C ASP A 198 22.58 -9.18 9.26
N GLU A 199 21.66 -8.23 9.46
CA GLU A 199 20.33 -8.47 10.04
C GLU A 199 19.24 -7.76 9.20
N LEU A 200 18.12 -8.45 8.97
CA LEU A 200 16.97 -7.89 8.25
C LEU A 200 16.06 -7.15 9.23
N TYR A 201 15.83 -5.86 8.97
CA TYR A 201 14.93 -5.00 9.72
C TYR A 201 13.71 -4.64 8.88
N GLY A 202 12.60 -4.39 9.55
CA GLY A 202 11.49 -3.67 8.96
C GLY A 202 11.79 -2.17 8.97
N LYS A 203 11.27 -1.46 7.99
CA LYS A 203 11.40 -0.01 7.92
C LYS A 203 10.14 0.69 7.45
N VAL A 204 10.05 1.98 7.76
CA VAL A 204 9.06 2.91 7.23
C VAL A 204 9.81 4.11 6.66
N ASP A 205 9.78 4.25 5.33
CA ASP A 205 10.29 5.43 4.64
C ASP A 205 9.17 6.47 4.57
N VAL A 206 9.34 7.60 5.26
CA VAL A 206 8.36 8.69 5.27
C VAL A 206 8.84 9.87 4.43
N ARG A 207 7.88 10.49 3.72
CA ARG A 207 8.09 11.73 2.97
C ARG A 207 7.25 12.84 3.56
N LEU A 208 7.88 13.98 3.84
CA LEU A 208 7.23 15.13 4.48
C LEU A 208 7.36 16.40 3.63
N THR A 209 6.37 17.29 3.70
CA THR A 209 6.41 18.63 3.12
C THR A 209 7.40 19.54 3.84
N GLU A 210 7.56 19.37 5.16
CA GLU A 210 8.46 20.09 6.05
C GLU A 210 8.80 19.24 7.29
N PRO A 211 9.81 19.61 8.10
CA PRO A 211 10.15 18.85 9.31
C PRO A 211 8.99 18.80 10.32
N MET A 212 8.81 17.64 10.94
CA MET A 212 7.93 17.47 12.10
C MET A 212 8.56 18.06 13.37
N THR A 213 7.71 18.49 14.30
CA THR A 213 8.14 18.79 15.68
C THR A 213 8.39 17.50 16.44
N GLU A 214 9.04 17.59 17.61
CA GLU A 214 9.23 16.42 18.49
C GLU A 214 7.88 15.78 18.90
N GLU A 215 6.84 16.59 19.11
CA GLU A 215 5.51 16.11 19.46
C GLU A 215 4.87 15.33 18.30
N GLU A 216 4.92 15.88 17.08
CA GLU A 216 4.41 15.23 15.87
C GLU A 216 5.18 13.95 15.54
N GLU A 217 6.49 13.94 15.75
CA GLU A 217 7.31 12.75 15.56
C GLU A 217 6.96 11.63 16.54
N ASN A 218 6.68 11.97 17.81
CA ASN A 218 6.25 10.99 18.79
C ASN A 218 4.90 10.38 18.40
N GLU A 219 3.94 11.18 17.96
CA GLU A 219 2.64 10.68 17.46
C GLU A 219 2.82 9.76 16.23
N LEU A 220 3.71 10.13 15.30
CA LEU A 220 4.02 9.29 14.14
C LEU A 220 4.64 7.95 14.57
N ARG A 221 5.55 7.94 15.55
CA ARG A 221 6.16 6.70 16.07
C ARG A 221 5.15 5.81 16.79
N GLU A 222 4.24 6.39 17.58
CA GLU A 222 3.14 5.64 18.21
C GLU A 222 2.19 5.06 17.16
N TRP A 223 1.91 5.80 16.09
CA TRP A 223 1.13 5.29 14.97
C TRP A 223 1.84 4.13 14.24
N ILE A 224 3.14 4.24 13.96
CA ILE A 224 3.94 3.14 13.39
C ILE A 224 3.92 1.92 14.33
N HIS A 225 4.03 2.13 15.64
CA HIS A 225 3.90 1.05 16.62
C HIS A 225 2.54 0.35 16.49
N GLY A 226 1.44 1.10 16.47
CA GLY A 226 0.09 0.56 16.31
C GLY A 226 -0.07 -0.22 15.00
N GLN A 227 0.44 0.31 13.89
CA GLN A 227 0.44 -0.40 12.60
C GLN A 227 1.23 -1.70 12.64
N ASN A 228 2.39 -1.71 13.29
CA ASN A 228 3.23 -2.90 13.39
C ASN A 228 2.60 -3.98 14.30
N SER A 229 1.88 -3.59 15.35
CA SER A 229 1.36 -4.53 16.35
C SER A 229 -0.04 -5.09 16.05
N ASP A 230 -0.95 -4.26 15.52
CA ASP A 230 -2.39 -4.56 15.40
C ASP A 230 -2.97 -4.15 14.04
N GLY A 231 -2.28 -3.25 13.32
CA GLY A 231 -2.69 -2.82 11.98
C GLY A 231 -2.07 -3.71 10.89
N LEU A 232 -1.36 -3.07 9.97
CA LEU A 232 -0.68 -3.71 8.84
C LEU A 232 0.12 -4.97 9.22
N GLY A 233 0.85 -4.90 10.33
CA GLY A 233 1.73 -5.96 10.80
C GLY A 233 1.00 -7.22 11.26
N GLU A 234 -0.14 -7.09 11.95
CA GLU A 234 -0.93 -8.26 12.38
C GLU A 234 -1.48 -9.02 11.17
N GLY A 235 -2.00 -8.30 10.18
CA GLY A 235 -2.50 -8.92 8.95
C GLY A 235 -1.39 -9.54 8.11
N TYR A 236 -0.18 -8.96 8.13
CA TYR A 236 0.97 -9.55 7.44
C TYR A 236 1.50 -10.79 8.15
N GLU A 237 1.47 -10.85 9.48
CA GLU A 237 1.90 -12.03 10.24
C GLU A 237 1.10 -13.28 9.87
N GLN A 238 -0.12 -13.13 9.34
CA GLN A 238 -0.95 -14.24 8.86
C GLN A 238 -0.56 -14.76 7.46
N GLN A 239 0.35 -14.09 6.77
CA GLN A 239 0.80 -14.49 5.44
C GLN A 239 1.85 -15.60 5.54
N GLU A 240 1.49 -16.81 5.10
CA GLU A 240 2.41 -17.94 5.09
C GLU A 240 3.46 -17.81 3.98
N ILE A 241 4.72 -17.99 4.35
CA ILE A 241 5.85 -18.06 3.41
C ILE A 241 6.40 -19.50 3.44
N PRO A 242 6.16 -20.31 2.40
CA PRO A 242 6.65 -21.69 2.37
C PRO A 242 8.18 -21.75 2.36
N THR A 243 8.77 -22.53 3.26
CA THR A 243 10.22 -22.78 3.33
C THR A 243 10.52 -24.28 3.36
N ASP A 244 11.80 -24.65 3.29
CA ASP A 244 12.24 -26.05 3.45
C ASP A 244 12.07 -26.58 4.88
N ARG A 245 11.74 -25.72 5.85
CA ARG A 245 11.57 -26.04 7.28
C ARG A 245 10.14 -25.92 7.78
N GLY A 246 9.18 -25.64 6.89
CA GLY A 246 7.80 -25.34 7.25
C GLY A 246 7.37 -23.97 6.77
N ASN A 247 6.23 -23.49 7.25
CA ASN A 247 5.70 -22.18 6.86
C ASN A 247 6.24 -21.10 7.79
N LEU A 248 6.95 -20.12 7.24
CA LEU A 248 7.42 -18.94 7.95
C LEU A 248 6.31 -17.89 8.02
N TYR A 249 6.12 -17.34 9.22
CA TYR A 249 5.28 -16.19 9.52
C TYR A 249 6.16 -15.09 10.12
N VAL A 250 6.09 -13.88 9.57
CA VAL A 250 6.94 -12.74 9.97
C VAL A 250 6.11 -11.72 10.70
N SER A 251 6.55 -11.34 11.90
CA SER A 251 5.89 -10.30 12.70
C SER A 251 6.73 -9.04 12.72
N PHE A 252 6.05 -7.89 12.59
CA PHE A 252 6.65 -6.55 12.66
C PHE A 252 6.79 -6.06 14.10
N TRP A 253 6.30 -6.82 15.07
CA TRP A 253 6.23 -6.42 16.46
C TRP A 253 6.60 -7.57 17.39
N ASP A 254 7.08 -7.24 18.58
CA ASP A 254 7.34 -8.22 19.64
C ASP A 254 6.91 -7.65 20.99
N SER A 255 6.18 -8.44 21.77
CA SER A 255 5.75 -8.09 23.13
C SER A 255 6.90 -8.12 24.16
N GLY A 256 8.08 -8.61 23.76
CA GLY A 256 9.28 -8.63 24.57
C GLY A 256 9.94 -7.26 24.74
N THR A 257 11.08 -7.25 25.44
CA THR A 257 11.85 -6.02 25.70
C THR A 257 12.73 -5.58 24.53
N GLY A 258 12.71 -6.33 23.42
CA GLY A 258 13.58 -6.12 22.28
C GLY A 258 13.00 -5.19 21.21
N TYR A 259 11.70 -4.88 21.28
CA TYR A 259 11.04 -4.03 20.30
C TYR A 259 11.43 -2.56 20.44
N PHE A 260 11.67 -1.91 19.31
CA PHE A 260 11.97 -0.48 19.22
C PHE A 260 11.52 0.05 17.86
N ILE A 261 11.34 1.36 17.80
CA ILE A 261 11.26 2.12 16.55
C ILE A 261 12.33 3.19 16.65
N ARG A 262 13.29 3.17 15.73
CA ARG A 262 14.44 4.09 15.71
C ARG A 262 14.51 4.81 14.39
N ASP A 263 14.80 6.10 14.40
CA ASP A 263 15.19 6.75 13.15
C ASP A 263 16.60 6.35 12.73
N SER A 264 17.04 6.83 11.56
CA SER A 264 18.37 6.52 11.03
C SER A 264 19.51 6.88 11.99
N GLU A 265 19.45 8.02 12.70
CA GLU A 265 20.52 8.43 13.61
C GLU A 265 20.56 7.51 14.83
N GLU A 266 19.39 7.22 15.43
CA GLU A 266 19.27 6.29 16.54
C GLU A 266 19.67 4.86 16.15
N MET A 267 19.38 4.46 14.92
CA MET A 267 19.74 3.14 14.39
C MET A 267 21.24 3.00 14.17
N ASP A 268 21.89 4.02 13.60
CA ASP A 268 23.36 4.07 13.47
C ASP A 268 24.03 3.99 14.85
N GLU A 269 23.50 4.70 15.85
CA GLU A 269 24.00 4.60 17.22
C GLU A 269 23.83 3.20 17.81
N TYR A 270 22.69 2.56 17.58
CA TYR A 270 22.42 1.19 18.04
C TYR A 270 23.37 0.17 17.43
N LEU A 271 23.67 0.30 16.13
CA LEU A 271 24.61 -0.57 15.43
C LEU A 271 26.07 -0.26 15.77
N GLY A 272 26.33 0.83 16.51
CA GLY A 272 27.68 1.26 16.88
C GLY A 272 28.44 1.90 15.72
N HIS A 273 27.72 2.45 14.73
CA HIS A 273 28.29 3.21 13.62
C HIS A 273 28.68 4.64 14.04
N SER A 274 28.19 5.11 15.20
CA SER A 274 28.52 6.38 15.83
C SER A 274 30.00 6.44 16.29
N GLY A 275 30.88 6.71 15.33
CA GLY A 275 32.34 6.75 15.50
C GLY A 275 33.14 6.79 14.20
N LEU A 276 32.51 6.48 13.06
CA LEU A 276 33.07 6.69 11.72
C LEU A 276 32.83 8.13 11.25
N GLN A 277 33.32 9.09 12.04
CA GLN A 277 33.53 10.43 11.54
C GLN A 277 34.52 10.30 10.36
N PHE A 278 34.10 10.66 9.15
CA PHE A 278 34.97 10.79 7.98
C PHE A 278 36.12 11.76 8.31
N GLY A 279 37.20 11.20 8.85
CA GLY A 279 38.45 11.87 9.12
C GLY A 279 39.44 11.61 8.00
N GLY A 280 39.53 12.54 7.04
CA GLY A 280 40.66 12.73 6.11
C GLY A 280 40.64 11.82 4.87
N MET A 281 40.87 12.31 3.65
CA MET A 281 41.54 13.53 3.16
C MET A 281 40.76 14.16 2.01
#